data_AF-A0AAN9H3G4-F1
#
_entry.id   AF-A0AAN9H3G4-F1
#
_cell.length_a   1.000
_cell.length_b   1.000
_cell.length_c   1.000
_cell.angle_alpha   90.00
_cell.angle_beta   90.00
_cell.angle_gamma   90.00
#
_symmetry.space_group_name_H-M   'P 1'
#
loop_
_entity.id
_entity.type
_entity.pdbx_description
1 polymer ?
#
loop_
_entity_poly.entity_id
_entity_poly.type
_entity_poly.pdbx_seq_one_letter_code
_entity_poly.pdbx_strand_id
1 'polypeptide(L)'
;MDSSLTLPALNTDADLKLKVENRKKNVFVTQLEEHREQKDEHITHIPVITQGSSGLLETGVNTLQATLVLKKRVEVEQMDTQLMEKRQQVHDSMEILRERRAQLQQRQTETKQRAAEFEKFVEENELKRRRALKKFQTERQQNEQKEKQKAELCALLQDLQARRLYLKERVNKYKIFEDFLMKTLDLLPDNYLGYRAELVTAIIRRYETLSVSRQDLLQQLHRLTDQMKTSQDQLDALKHQHNTFKLTANQELSERQTQLDHTSEQNKQLEMTLRMHMSQCRDQVKEVGNILIAVRNLGEQCYLSHYGPLDGMDAATVMDMIKEFMVEKADLEKRAMRLTDSSAATAKKSTSGRIQLKSRSSGATVMKSRSSGATVMKMPQ
;
A
#
# COMPACT_ATOMS: atom_id res chain seq x y z
N MET A 1 35.91 17.24 48.32
CA MET A 1 37.00 18.03 47.72
C MET A 1 36.78 19.45 48.17
N ASP A 2 37.29 19.71 49.38
CA ASP A 2 37.44 21.03 49.96
C ASP A 2 38.25 21.93 49.04
N SER A 3 38.02 23.24 49.11
CA SER A 3 39.06 24.19 49.52
C SER A 3 38.61 25.63 49.28
N SER A 4 38.37 26.30 50.41
CA SER A 4 38.75 27.67 50.74
C SER A 4 39.46 28.50 49.65
N LEU A 5 38.93 29.69 49.37
CA LEU A 5 39.73 30.79 48.85
C LEU A 5 39.80 31.94 49.87
N THR A 6 41.01 32.04 50.37
CA THR A 6 41.58 32.91 51.39
C THR A 6 41.82 34.32 50.83
N LEU A 7 41.57 35.34 51.65
CA LEU A 7 42.06 36.71 51.43
C LEU A 7 43.56 36.82 51.80
N PRO A 8 44.37 37.57 51.04
CA PRO A 8 45.62 38.16 51.54
C PRO A 8 45.45 39.70 51.65
N ALA A 9 45.61 40.28 52.84
CA ALA A 9 46.87 40.78 53.40
C ALA A 9 47.17 42.24 52.99
N LEU A 10 46.87 43.16 53.92
CA LEU A 10 47.47 44.50 53.98
C LEU A 10 48.22 44.56 55.32
N ASN A 11 49.53 44.38 55.26
CA ASN A 11 50.47 44.73 56.31
C ASN A 11 51.80 45.09 55.65
N THR A 12 52.20 46.35 55.82
CA THR A 12 53.58 46.87 55.94
C THR A 12 53.39 48.33 56.34
N ASP A 13 53.45 48.63 57.63
CA ASP A 13 54.65 49.15 58.34
C ASP A 13 54.80 50.66 58.13
N ALA A 14 54.57 51.48 59.14
CA ALA A 14 55.41 51.75 60.32
C ALA A 14 56.41 52.88 60.05
N ASP A 15 56.53 53.72 61.08
CA ASP A 15 57.54 54.75 61.29
C ASP A 15 57.50 56.01 60.42
N LEU A 16 56.95 57.08 61.01
CA LEU A 16 57.55 58.42 61.00
C LEU A 16 57.00 59.22 62.21
N LYS A 17 57.55 58.92 63.39
CA LYS A 17 57.53 59.84 64.55
C LYS A 17 58.52 60.96 64.28
N LEU A 18 58.04 62.19 64.11
CA LEU A 18 58.90 63.37 64.20
C LEU A 18 58.65 64.09 65.54
N LYS A 19 59.45 63.71 66.56
CA LYS A 19 59.73 64.59 67.71
C LYS A 19 60.74 65.63 67.24
N VAL A 20 60.39 66.90 67.31
CA VAL A 20 61.38 67.98 67.30
C VAL A 20 61.09 68.88 68.50
N GLU A 21 61.77 68.59 69.60
CA GLU A 21 62.08 69.59 70.60
C GLU A 21 63.17 70.50 70.04
N ASN A 22 62.98 71.81 70.16
CA ASN A 22 64.10 72.74 70.06
C ASN A 22 64.06 73.71 71.25
N ARG A 23 65.01 73.49 72.17
CA ARG A 23 65.40 74.39 73.26
C ARG A 23 66.62 75.20 72.80
N LYS A 24 66.59 76.52 73.04
CA LYS A 24 67.68 77.46 73.43
C LYS A 24 67.25 78.88 73.00
N LYS A 25 66.91 79.83 73.89
CA LYS A 25 67.76 80.69 74.75
C LYS A 25 68.84 81.47 73.99
N ASN A 26 68.63 82.78 73.83
CA ASN A 26 69.51 83.92 74.25
C ASN A 26 69.09 85.21 73.50
N VAL A 27 68.59 86.24 74.20
CA VAL A 27 69.33 87.39 74.78
C VAL A 27 69.83 88.39 73.71
N PHE A 28 69.17 89.54 73.62
CA PHE A 28 69.83 90.83 73.43
C PHE A 28 69.17 91.87 74.33
N VAL A 29 69.91 92.17 75.40
CA VAL A 29 69.84 93.37 76.21
C VAL A 29 70.82 94.36 75.57
N THR A 30 70.39 95.59 75.32
CA THR A 30 71.29 96.75 75.30
C THR A 30 70.84 97.65 76.43
N GLN A 31 71.48 97.45 77.58
CA GLN A 31 71.65 98.47 78.62
C GLN A 31 72.65 99.49 78.07
N LEU A 32 72.29 100.77 78.16
CA LEU A 32 73.23 101.86 78.35
C LEU A 32 72.92 102.40 79.75
N GLU A 33 73.81 102.05 80.65
CA GLU A 33 73.90 102.44 82.04
C GLU A 33 74.77 103.71 82.10
N GLU A 34 74.48 104.64 83.00
CA GLU A 34 75.49 105.29 83.87
C GLU A 34 74.87 106.35 84.81
N HIS A 35 74.68 105.92 86.05
CA HIS A 35 74.94 106.58 87.33
C HIS A 35 75.16 108.11 87.44
N ARG A 36 74.45 108.71 88.41
CA ARG A 36 75.00 109.26 89.67
C ARG A 36 73.83 109.68 90.59
N GLU A 37 73.64 108.98 91.72
CA GLU A 37 74.09 109.38 93.08
C GLU A 37 73.35 110.62 93.61
N GLN A 38 72.34 110.41 94.47
CA GLN A 38 72.45 110.48 95.94
C GLN A 38 72.44 111.91 96.50
N LYS A 39 71.32 112.33 97.09
CA LYS A 39 71.14 112.56 98.55
C LYS A 39 69.94 113.46 98.83
N ASP A 40 69.21 113.04 99.86
CA ASP A 40 68.27 113.82 100.64
C ASP A 40 68.91 115.14 101.13
N GLU A 41 68.13 116.23 101.14
CA GLU A 41 67.86 116.99 102.38
C GLU A 41 66.88 118.15 102.16
N HIS A 42 65.79 118.09 102.93
CA HIS A 42 65.12 119.17 103.66
C HIS A 42 64.49 120.40 102.96
N ILE A 43 63.16 120.30 102.86
CA ILE A 43 62.13 121.23 103.38
C ILE A 43 62.30 122.74 103.09
N THR A 44 61.41 123.27 102.24
CA THR A 44 60.72 124.53 102.54
C THR A 44 59.22 124.38 102.27
N HIS A 45 58.47 124.72 103.31
CA HIS A 45 57.05 124.52 103.53
C HIS A 45 56.20 125.52 102.72
N ILE A 46 55.26 125.05 101.91
CA ILE A 46 54.13 125.86 101.38
C ILE A 46 52.84 125.03 101.58
N PRO A 47 51.77 125.55 102.23
CA PRO A 47 50.69 124.70 102.73
C PRO A 47 49.52 124.53 101.74
N VAL A 48 48.93 123.32 101.77
CA VAL A 48 47.47 123.03 101.84
C VAL A 48 46.62 123.28 100.57
N ILE A 49 46.00 122.24 100.00
CA ILE A 49 44.59 121.79 100.21
C ILE A 49 44.35 120.52 99.36
N THR A 50 44.06 119.42 100.06
CA THR A 50 43.41 118.21 99.56
C THR A 50 41.90 118.46 99.40
N GLN A 51 41.34 118.40 98.19
CA GLN A 51 39.91 118.05 98.00
C GLN A 51 39.53 117.78 96.54
N GLY A 52 38.57 116.87 96.37
CA GLY A 52 37.97 116.44 95.12
C GLY A 52 37.11 117.51 94.45
N SER A 53 37.01 117.39 93.13
CA SER A 53 36.68 118.39 92.12
C SER A 53 35.19 118.82 92.02
N SER A 54 34.41 118.79 93.10
CA SER A 54 32.99 119.18 93.05
C SER A 54 32.52 120.20 94.11
N GLY A 55 33.44 120.82 94.87
CA GLY A 55 33.09 121.78 95.95
C GLY A 55 33.75 123.16 95.90
N LEU A 56 34.49 123.51 94.84
CA LEU A 56 35.27 124.77 94.73
C LEU A 56 34.77 125.69 93.59
N LEU A 57 33.46 125.68 93.32
CA LEU A 57 32.82 126.53 92.30
C LEU A 57 32.06 127.73 92.89
N GLU A 58 32.08 127.95 94.19
CA GLU A 58 31.47 129.13 94.81
C GLU A 58 32.49 129.91 95.63
N THR A 59 32.75 131.15 95.18
CA THR A 59 33.42 132.28 95.84
C THR A 59 34.95 132.39 95.74
N GLY A 60 35.42 133.58 95.32
CA GLY A 60 36.78 134.06 95.61
C GLY A 60 37.56 134.62 94.42
N VAL A 61 37.34 135.89 94.12
CA VAL A 61 38.04 136.75 93.15
C VAL A 61 39.56 136.77 93.42
N ASN A 62 40.38 136.57 92.37
CA ASN A 62 41.86 136.71 92.26
C ASN A 62 42.75 135.46 92.45
N THR A 63 42.71 134.52 91.49
CA THR A 63 43.85 133.63 91.18
C THR A 63 44.24 133.73 89.69
N LEU A 64 45.54 133.82 89.43
CA LEU A 64 46.19 134.23 88.17
C LEU A 64 45.79 133.36 86.96
N GLN A 65 45.41 134.00 85.84
CA GLN A 65 44.94 133.37 84.59
C GLN A 65 45.87 132.24 84.06
N ALA A 66 47.18 132.33 84.33
CA ALA A 66 48.17 131.35 83.86
C ALA A 66 47.98 129.94 84.44
N THR A 67 47.62 129.79 85.72
CA THR A 67 47.47 128.46 86.37
C THR A 67 46.16 127.77 85.97
N LEU A 68 45.12 128.56 85.65
CA LEU A 68 43.84 128.07 85.15
C LEU A 68 43.94 127.61 83.70
N VAL A 69 44.73 128.33 82.88
CA VAL A 69 45.11 127.89 81.54
C VAL A 69 45.95 126.61 81.58
N LEU A 70 46.92 126.49 82.50
CA LEU A 70 47.70 125.26 82.69
C LEU A 70 46.84 124.06 83.11
N LYS A 71 45.90 124.22 84.06
CA LYS A 71 44.95 123.16 84.42
C LYS A 71 44.07 122.75 83.25
N LYS A 72 43.53 123.71 82.50
CA LYS A 72 42.76 123.42 81.28
C LYS A 72 43.61 122.75 80.21
N ARG A 73 44.91 123.08 80.11
CA ARG A 73 45.85 122.43 79.20
C ARG A 73 46.13 120.98 79.59
N VAL A 74 46.31 120.71 80.88
CA VAL A 74 46.47 119.34 81.40
C VAL A 74 45.18 118.53 81.27
N GLU A 75 44.01 119.13 81.51
CA GLU A 75 42.71 118.49 81.24
C GLU A 75 42.53 118.18 79.75
N VAL A 76 42.90 119.10 78.86
CA VAL A 76 42.88 118.88 77.40
C VAL A 76 43.84 117.77 77.02
N GLU A 77 45.07 117.76 77.54
CA GLU A 77 46.04 116.69 77.30
C GLU A 77 45.56 115.33 77.81
N GLN A 78 44.90 115.28 78.98
CA GLN A 78 44.29 114.04 79.51
C GLN A 78 43.08 113.58 78.71
N MET A 79 42.26 114.51 78.21
CA MET A 79 41.16 114.19 77.30
C MET A 79 41.69 113.74 75.95
N ASP A 80 42.78 114.33 75.46
CA ASP A 80 43.44 113.95 74.22
C ASP A 80 44.09 112.56 74.36
N THR A 81 44.71 112.22 75.50
CA THR A 81 45.24 110.87 75.73
C THR A 81 44.12 109.83 75.80
N GLN A 82 43.03 110.09 76.53
CA GLN A 82 41.86 109.19 76.57
C GLN A 82 41.18 109.06 75.20
N LEU A 83 41.13 110.14 74.42
CA LEU A 83 40.60 110.13 73.07
C LEU A 83 41.50 109.31 72.14
N MET A 84 42.82 109.41 72.27
CA MET A 84 43.78 108.60 71.52
C MET A 84 43.70 107.12 71.90
N GLU A 85 43.58 106.78 73.17
CA GLU A 85 43.37 105.40 73.63
C GLU A 85 42.05 104.82 73.11
N LYS A 86 40.95 105.58 73.12
CA LYS A 86 39.67 105.15 72.55
C LYS A 86 39.73 105.00 71.03
N ARG A 87 40.43 105.91 70.34
CA ARG A 87 40.70 105.78 68.89
C ARG A 87 41.51 104.52 68.61
N GLN A 88 42.51 104.20 69.43
CA GLN A 88 43.31 102.98 69.30
C GLN A 88 42.47 101.73 69.58
N GLN A 89 41.67 101.69 70.65
CA GLN A 89 40.78 100.54 70.95
C GLN A 89 39.76 100.29 69.84
N VAL A 90 39.18 101.35 69.27
CA VAL A 90 38.28 101.25 68.12
C VAL A 90 39.06 100.78 66.89
N HIS A 91 40.27 101.27 66.68
CA HIS A 91 41.14 100.82 65.58
C HIS A 91 41.45 99.33 65.70
N ASP A 92 41.96 98.87 66.84
CA ASP A 92 42.29 97.46 67.11
C ASP A 92 41.04 96.57 66.98
N SER A 93 39.90 97.00 67.53
CA SER A 93 38.63 96.27 67.39
C SER A 93 38.18 96.21 65.93
N MET A 94 38.36 97.28 65.16
CA MET A 94 38.05 97.32 63.73
C MET A 94 39.00 96.44 62.91
N GLU A 95 40.27 96.31 63.31
CA GLU A 95 41.21 95.38 62.68
C GLU A 95 40.81 93.92 62.95
N ILE A 96 40.49 93.55 64.19
CA ILE A 96 40.01 92.19 64.51
C ILE A 96 38.71 91.87 63.76
N LEU A 97 37.77 92.81 63.68
CA LEU A 97 36.54 92.62 62.91
C LEU A 97 36.81 92.51 61.41
N ARG A 98 37.79 93.27 60.88
CA ARG A 98 38.23 93.17 59.49
C ARG A 98 38.84 91.80 59.21
N GLU A 99 39.71 91.29 60.08
CA GLU A 99 40.30 89.95 59.99
C GLU A 99 39.24 88.86 60.08
N ARG A 100 38.33 88.94 61.06
CA ARG A 100 37.25 87.96 61.23
C ARG A 100 36.28 87.96 60.05
N ARG A 101 35.98 89.13 59.49
CA ARG A 101 35.17 89.26 58.27
C ARG A 101 35.90 88.63 57.08
N ALA A 102 37.19 88.87 56.92
CA ALA A 102 38.00 88.25 55.88
C ALA A 102 38.05 86.72 56.02
N GLN A 103 38.25 86.19 57.24
CA GLN A 103 38.25 84.75 57.52
C GLN A 103 36.88 84.10 57.26
N LEU A 104 35.79 84.74 57.68
CA LEU A 104 34.43 84.24 57.40
C LEU A 104 34.12 84.25 55.90
N GLN A 105 34.52 85.31 55.20
CA GLN A 105 34.37 85.38 53.75
C GLN A 105 35.19 84.29 53.07
N GLN A 106 36.43 84.05 53.50
CA GLN A 106 37.27 82.97 52.99
C GLN A 106 36.61 81.59 53.22
N ARG A 107 36.17 81.30 54.45
CA ARG A 107 35.47 80.03 54.76
C ARG A 107 34.18 79.85 53.97
N GLN A 108 33.43 80.93 53.74
CA GLN A 108 32.25 80.90 52.89
C GLN A 108 32.63 80.59 51.44
N THR A 109 33.70 81.19 50.90
CA THR A 109 34.18 80.89 49.55
C THR A 109 34.70 79.45 49.44
N GLU A 110 35.41 78.93 50.44
CA GLU A 110 35.87 77.54 50.48
C GLU A 110 34.70 76.55 50.53
N THR A 111 33.66 76.86 51.31
CA THR A 111 32.45 76.01 51.39
C THR A 111 31.71 76.02 50.06
N LYS A 112 31.59 77.19 49.41
CA LYS A 112 31.02 77.31 48.06
C LYS A 112 31.84 76.54 47.01
N GLN A 113 33.17 76.62 47.08
CA GLN A 113 34.06 75.87 46.19
C GLN A 113 33.90 74.36 46.38
N ARG A 114 33.92 73.87 47.62
CA ARG A 114 33.71 72.44 47.92
C ARG A 114 32.33 71.97 47.47
N ALA A 115 31.27 72.75 47.71
CA ALA A 115 29.94 72.43 47.22
C ALA A 115 29.91 72.32 45.69
N ALA A 116 30.54 73.27 44.98
CA ALA A 116 30.66 73.23 43.52
C ALA A 116 31.50 72.02 43.03
N GLU A 117 32.54 71.63 43.76
CA GLU A 117 33.31 70.42 43.47
C GLU A 117 32.50 69.14 43.67
N PHE A 118 31.70 69.06 44.74
CA PHE A 118 30.79 67.94 44.99
C PHE A 118 29.67 67.85 43.94
N GLU A 119 29.06 68.98 43.57
CA GLU A 119 28.08 69.02 42.50
C GLU A 119 28.66 68.49 41.18
N LYS A 120 29.85 68.96 40.79
CA LYS A 120 30.58 68.43 39.62
C LYS A 120 30.84 66.93 39.73
N PHE A 121 31.28 66.45 40.89
CA PHE A 121 31.54 65.02 41.10
C PHE A 121 30.26 64.18 40.98
N VAL A 122 29.14 64.65 41.53
CA VAL A 122 27.83 63.99 41.43
C VAL A 122 27.36 63.98 39.98
N GLU A 123 27.48 65.08 39.25
CA GLU A 123 27.15 65.16 37.83
C GLU A 123 28.00 64.20 36.98
N GLU A 124 29.32 64.15 37.22
CA GLU A 124 30.21 63.21 36.54
C GLU A 124 29.89 61.75 36.87
N ASN A 125 29.53 61.45 38.12
CA ASN A 125 29.14 60.10 38.53
C ASN A 125 27.81 59.68 37.87
N GLU A 126 26.81 60.56 37.90
CA GLU A 126 25.54 60.36 37.20
C GLU A 126 25.76 60.19 35.69
N LEU A 127 26.68 60.94 35.09
CA LEU A 127 27.05 60.78 33.70
C LEU A 127 27.73 59.43 33.43
N LYS A 128 28.63 58.97 34.30
CA LYS A 128 29.25 57.64 34.22
C LYS A 128 28.19 56.54 34.35
N ARG A 129 27.25 56.67 35.29
CA ARG A 129 26.12 55.75 35.48
C ARG A 129 25.22 55.70 34.25
N ARG A 130 24.82 56.85 33.70
CA ARG A 130 24.00 56.92 32.47
C ARG A 130 24.73 56.33 31.27
N ARG A 131 26.03 56.61 31.10
CA ARG A 131 26.85 56.01 30.03
C ARG A 131 26.93 54.49 30.17
N ALA A 132 27.17 53.99 31.38
CA ALA A 132 27.22 52.55 31.65
C ALA A 132 25.86 51.87 31.39
N LEU A 133 24.76 52.46 31.86
CA LEU A 133 23.40 51.97 31.61
C LEU A 133 23.05 51.97 30.13
N LYS A 134 23.36 53.05 29.40
CA LYS A 134 23.13 53.12 27.96
C LYS A 134 23.94 52.06 27.22
N LYS A 135 25.21 51.87 27.57
CA LYS A 135 26.07 50.83 26.99
C LYS A 135 25.49 49.43 27.23
N PHE A 136 25.12 49.14 28.48
CA PHE A 136 24.50 47.87 28.85
C PHE A 136 23.20 47.62 28.06
N GLN A 137 22.32 48.62 27.94
CA GLN A 137 21.09 48.51 27.17
C GLN A 137 21.36 48.25 25.69
N THR A 138 22.31 48.97 25.07
CA THR A 138 22.67 48.75 23.66
C THR A 138 23.28 47.37 23.43
N GLU A 139 24.15 46.92 24.34
CA GLU A 139 24.79 45.61 24.25
C GLU A 139 23.78 44.48 24.42
N ARG A 140 22.84 44.63 25.36
CA ARG A 140 21.73 43.70 25.54
C ARG A 140 20.86 43.60 24.29
N GLN A 141 20.44 44.73 23.71
CA GLN A 141 19.63 44.74 22.49
C GLN A 141 20.38 44.10 21.31
N GLN A 142 21.67 44.39 21.15
CA GLN A 142 22.50 43.76 20.13
C GLN A 142 22.64 42.25 20.36
N ASN A 143 22.80 41.81 21.60
CA ASN A 143 22.90 40.39 21.93
C ASN A 143 21.57 39.67 21.65
N GLU A 144 20.44 40.26 22.02
CA GLU A 144 19.11 39.73 21.72
C GLU A 144 18.87 39.62 20.20
N GLN A 145 19.31 40.61 19.41
CA GLN A 145 19.25 40.55 17.94
C GLN A 145 20.13 39.43 17.36
N LYS A 146 21.37 39.29 17.87
CA LYS A 146 22.30 38.24 17.42
C LYS A 146 21.80 36.84 17.77
N GLU A 147 21.23 36.64 18.96
CA GLU A 147 20.65 35.35 19.35
C GLU A 147 19.42 35.00 18.49
N LYS A 148 18.58 35.97 18.14
CA LYS A 148 17.49 35.75 17.17
C LYS A 148 18.01 35.33 15.79
N GLN A 149 18.98 36.07 15.25
CA GLN A 149 19.61 35.74 13.97
C GLN A 149 20.26 34.35 13.99
N LYS A 150 20.95 34.01 15.08
CA LYS A 150 21.54 32.69 15.27
C LYS A 150 20.48 31.60 15.32
N ALA A 151 19.37 31.81 16.03
CA ALA A 151 18.26 30.86 16.07
C ALA A 151 17.63 30.65 14.68
N GLU A 152 17.40 31.73 13.93
CA GLU A 152 16.88 31.69 12.56
C GLU A 152 17.83 30.93 11.62
N LEU A 153 19.14 31.22 11.68
CA LEU A 153 20.15 30.52 10.88
C LEU A 153 20.26 29.05 11.27
N CYS A 154 20.18 28.71 12.55
CA CYS A 154 20.17 27.32 13.02
C CYS A 154 18.95 26.55 12.49
N ALA A 155 17.76 27.15 12.52
CA ALA A 155 16.56 26.54 11.96
C ALA A 155 16.70 26.30 10.46
N LEU A 156 17.18 27.30 9.70
CA LEU A 156 17.42 27.17 8.27
C LEU A 156 18.46 26.09 7.95
N LEU A 157 19.53 25.97 8.75
CA LEU A 157 20.50 24.89 8.60
C LEU A 157 19.88 23.51 8.84
N GLN A 158 19.01 23.36 9.84
CA GLN A 158 18.30 22.11 10.09
C GLN A 158 17.39 21.73 8.92
N ASP A 159 16.63 22.69 8.39
CA ASP A 159 15.75 22.48 7.24
C ASP A 159 16.54 22.07 5.99
N LEU A 160 17.66 22.75 5.72
CA LEU A 160 18.55 22.41 4.61
C LEU A 160 19.19 21.03 4.78
N GLN A 161 19.56 20.65 6.00
CA GLN A 161 20.09 19.31 6.29
C GLN A 161 19.04 18.23 6.08
N ALA A 162 17.81 18.45 6.57
CA ALA A 162 16.69 17.55 6.34
C ALA A 162 16.40 17.41 4.83
N ARG A 163 16.39 18.53 4.10
CA ARG A 163 16.20 18.53 2.64
C ARG A 163 17.32 17.77 1.92
N ARG A 164 18.57 17.95 2.35
CA ARG A 164 19.73 17.22 1.80
C ARG A 164 19.60 15.73 2.02
N LEU A 165 19.20 15.29 3.22
CA LEU A 165 18.99 13.87 3.52
C LEU A 165 17.88 13.28 2.66
N TYR A 166 16.74 13.97 2.58
CA TYR A 166 15.63 13.57 1.71
C TYR A 166 16.05 13.44 0.24
N LEU A 167 16.81 14.40 -0.28
CA LEU A 167 17.32 14.35 -1.66
C LEU A 167 18.32 13.20 -1.83
N LYS A 168 19.21 12.97 -0.87
CA LYS A 168 20.18 11.86 -0.90
C LYS A 168 19.49 10.50 -0.94
N GLU A 169 18.44 10.31 -0.14
CA GLU A 169 17.63 9.09 -0.18
C GLU A 169 16.95 8.91 -1.54
N ARG A 170 16.40 9.99 -2.11
CA ARG A 170 15.79 9.93 -3.45
C ARG A 170 16.82 9.57 -4.52
N VAL A 171 17.99 10.20 -4.50
CA VAL A 171 19.08 9.85 -5.43
C VAL A 171 19.46 8.38 -5.28
N ASN A 172 19.63 7.89 -4.05
CA ASN A 172 19.93 6.47 -3.81
C ASN A 172 18.83 5.53 -4.32
N LYS A 173 17.55 5.90 -4.13
CA LYS A 173 16.41 5.14 -4.66
C LYS A 173 16.44 5.05 -6.19
N TYR A 174 16.79 6.15 -6.87
CA TYR A 174 16.82 6.19 -8.33
C TYR A 174 18.14 5.73 -8.96
N LYS A 175 19.22 5.63 -8.17
CA LYS A 175 20.54 5.18 -8.63
C LYS A 175 20.50 3.80 -9.27
N ILE A 176 19.64 2.90 -8.78
CA ILE A 176 19.49 1.56 -9.35
C ILE A 176 19.05 1.63 -10.83
N PHE A 177 18.15 2.56 -11.15
CA PHE A 177 17.68 2.76 -12.53
C PHE A 177 18.74 3.43 -13.40
N GLU A 178 19.50 4.37 -12.84
CA GLU A 178 20.65 4.97 -13.50
C GLU A 178 21.71 3.91 -13.82
N ASP A 179 22.10 3.09 -12.85
CA ASP A 179 23.07 2.00 -13.02
C ASP A 179 22.59 0.98 -14.06
N PHE A 180 21.29 0.65 -14.05
CA PHE A 180 20.69 -0.20 -15.07
C PHE A 180 20.79 0.43 -16.46
N LEU A 181 20.40 1.70 -16.59
CA LEU A 181 20.40 2.42 -17.85
C LEU A 181 21.83 2.56 -18.40
N MET A 182 22.81 2.84 -17.53
CA MET A 182 24.22 2.86 -17.89
C MET A 182 24.69 1.51 -18.44
N LYS A 183 24.36 0.39 -17.78
CA LYS A 183 24.65 -0.95 -18.31
C LYS A 183 23.97 -1.22 -19.65
N THR A 184 22.74 -0.74 -19.86
CA THR A 184 22.07 -0.90 -21.16
C THR A 184 22.72 -0.06 -22.26
N LEU A 185 23.26 1.11 -21.91
CA LEU A 185 24.01 1.96 -22.84
C LEU A 185 25.34 1.30 -23.22
N ASP A 186 26.03 0.65 -22.28
CA ASP A 186 27.30 -0.07 -22.54
C ASP A 186 27.11 -1.27 -23.48
N LEU A 187 25.92 -1.86 -23.53
CA LEU A 187 25.57 -2.96 -24.44
C LEU A 187 25.16 -2.48 -25.83
N LEU A 188 24.94 -1.17 -25.99
CA LEU A 188 24.42 -0.60 -27.23
C LEU A 188 25.58 -0.32 -28.20
N PRO A 189 25.46 -0.69 -29.48
CA PRO A 189 26.47 -0.34 -30.48
C PRO A 189 26.71 1.17 -30.56
N ASP A 190 27.96 1.60 -30.75
CA ASP A 190 28.37 3.02 -30.77
C ASP A 190 27.63 3.87 -31.82
N ASN A 191 27.03 3.23 -32.82
CA ASN A 191 26.28 3.85 -33.91
C ASN A 191 24.76 3.90 -33.69
N TYR A 192 24.26 3.53 -32.50
CA TYR A 192 22.83 3.32 -32.30
C TYR A 192 22.01 4.61 -32.33
N LEU A 193 22.51 5.73 -31.82
CA LEU A 193 21.95 7.09 -31.98
C LEU A 193 22.93 8.08 -31.31
N GLY A 194 22.87 9.37 -31.68
CA GLY A 194 23.80 10.44 -31.22
C GLY A 194 23.82 10.71 -29.71
N TYR A 195 24.18 11.94 -29.32
CA TYR A 195 24.53 12.38 -27.96
C TYR A 195 23.79 11.67 -26.81
N ARG A 196 24.50 11.33 -25.72
CA ARG A 196 24.04 10.47 -24.61
C ARG A 196 22.63 10.80 -24.06
N ALA A 197 22.24 12.07 -23.99
CA ALA A 197 20.92 12.49 -23.52
C ALA A 197 19.78 12.08 -24.47
N GLU A 198 20.01 12.16 -25.79
CA GLU A 198 19.05 11.72 -26.80
C GLU A 198 18.96 10.20 -26.84
N LEU A 199 20.06 9.50 -26.53
CA LEU A 199 20.11 8.03 -26.52
C LEU A 199 19.16 7.42 -25.49
N VAL A 200 19.07 8.00 -24.28
CA VAL A 200 18.12 7.56 -23.25
C VAL A 200 16.68 7.70 -23.72
N THR A 201 16.33 8.86 -24.28
CA THR A 201 14.97 9.09 -24.80
C THR A 201 14.66 8.16 -25.97
N ALA A 202 15.63 7.88 -26.84
CA ALA A 202 15.48 6.94 -27.95
C ALA A 202 15.23 5.50 -27.46
N ILE A 203 15.94 5.04 -26.44
CA ILE A 203 15.73 3.73 -25.81
C ILE A 203 14.32 3.64 -25.23
N ILE A 204 13.88 4.68 -24.49
CA ILE A 204 12.53 4.71 -23.90
C ILE A 204 11.46 4.61 -25.00
N ARG A 205 11.54 5.44 -26.05
CA ARG A 205 10.59 5.41 -27.16
C ARG A 205 10.59 4.08 -27.90
N ARG A 206 11.77 3.46 -28.05
CA ARG A 206 11.91 2.14 -28.68
C ARG A 206 11.24 1.07 -27.82
N TYR A 207 11.44 1.11 -26.51
CA TYR A 207 10.79 0.20 -25.58
C TYR A 207 9.26 0.38 -25.61
N GLU A 208 8.77 1.61 -25.55
CA GLU A 208 7.33 1.91 -25.65
C GLU A 208 6.72 1.32 -26.92
N THR A 209 7.35 1.59 -28.07
CA THR A 209 6.91 1.07 -29.37
C THR A 209 6.91 -0.47 -29.39
N LEU A 210 7.98 -1.10 -28.88
CA LEU A 210 8.09 -2.55 -28.83
C LEU A 210 7.08 -3.16 -27.85
N SER A 211 6.78 -2.48 -26.74
CA SER A 211 5.78 -2.92 -25.77
C SER A 211 4.39 -2.89 -26.36
N VAL A 212 4.04 -1.83 -27.09
CA VAL A 212 2.76 -1.73 -27.81
C VAL A 212 2.68 -2.83 -28.87
N SER A 213 3.71 -2.97 -29.71
CA SER A 213 3.76 -4.01 -30.74
C SER A 213 3.66 -5.43 -30.15
N ARG A 214 4.28 -5.69 -29.00
CA ARG A 214 4.15 -6.95 -28.28
C ARG A 214 2.72 -7.18 -27.80
N GLN A 215 2.07 -6.15 -27.27
CA GLN A 215 0.69 -6.25 -26.80
C GLN A 215 -0.27 -6.55 -27.97
N ASP A 216 -0.10 -5.86 -29.10
CA ASP A 216 -0.88 -6.08 -30.30
C ASP A 216 -0.69 -7.52 -30.83
N LEU A 217 0.55 -8.01 -30.87
CA LEU A 217 0.85 -9.37 -31.30
C LEU A 217 0.22 -10.42 -30.36
N LEU A 218 0.24 -10.18 -29.05
CA LEU A 218 -0.42 -11.06 -28.07
C LEU A 218 -1.93 -11.07 -28.25
N GLN A 219 -2.56 -9.92 -28.51
CA GLN A 219 -4.00 -9.84 -28.81
C GLN A 219 -4.34 -10.57 -30.11
N GLN A 220 -3.52 -10.40 -31.16
CA GLN A 220 -3.70 -11.11 -32.41
C GLN A 220 -3.57 -12.63 -32.22
N LEU A 221 -2.61 -13.09 -31.41
CA LEU A 221 -2.44 -14.50 -31.08
C LEU A 221 -3.67 -15.05 -30.33
N HIS A 222 -4.20 -14.30 -29.37
CA HIS A 222 -5.44 -14.69 -28.67
C HIS A 222 -6.61 -14.82 -29.65
N ARG A 223 -6.81 -13.82 -30.50
CA ARG A 223 -7.86 -13.84 -31.54
C ARG A 223 -7.72 -15.05 -32.45
N LEU A 224 -6.52 -15.37 -32.93
CA LEU A 224 -6.28 -16.53 -33.78
C LEU A 224 -6.53 -17.85 -33.03
N THR A 225 -6.16 -17.92 -31.75
CA THR A 225 -6.41 -19.09 -30.91
C THR A 225 -7.91 -19.32 -30.70
N ASP A 226 -8.68 -18.25 -30.47
CA ASP A 226 -10.13 -18.34 -30.33
C ASP A 226 -10.81 -18.72 -31.66
N GLN A 227 -10.32 -18.20 -32.79
CA GLN A 227 -10.75 -18.63 -34.12
C GLN A 227 -10.44 -20.11 -34.39
N MET A 228 -9.28 -20.60 -33.97
CA MET A 228 -8.93 -22.01 -34.09
C MET A 228 -9.84 -22.89 -33.22
N LYS A 229 -10.10 -22.50 -31.97
CA LYS A 229 -11.02 -23.22 -31.08
C LYS A 229 -12.43 -23.27 -31.65
N THR A 230 -12.97 -22.13 -32.07
CA THR A 230 -14.31 -22.08 -32.67
C THR A 230 -14.40 -22.92 -33.95
N SER A 231 -13.38 -22.91 -34.81
CA SER A 231 -13.32 -23.80 -35.98
C SER A 231 -13.24 -25.28 -35.58
N GLN A 232 -12.52 -25.61 -34.51
CA GLN A 232 -12.41 -26.97 -33.99
C GLN A 232 -13.77 -27.45 -33.44
N ASP A 233 -14.44 -26.62 -32.65
CA ASP A 233 -15.78 -26.89 -32.10
C ASP A 233 -16.80 -27.11 -33.22
N GLN A 234 -16.75 -26.30 -34.29
CA GLN A 234 -17.60 -26.48 -35.48
C GLN A 234 -17.31 -27.80 -36.21
N LEU A 235 -16.04 -28.16 -36.36
CA LEU A 235 -15.64 -29.42 -36.99
C LEU A 235 -16.14 -30.62 -36.16
N ASP A 236 -16.00 -30.56 -34.84
CA ASP A 236 -16.44 -31.64 -33.96
C ASP A 236 -17.97 -31.75 -33.92
N ALA A 237 -18.69 -30.62 -33.92
CA ALA A 237 -20.14 -30.60 -34.09
C ALA A 237 -20.57 -31.26 -35.42
N LEU A 238 -19.90 -30.94 -36.52
CA LEU A 238 -20.19 -31.54 -37.83
C LEU A 238 -19.89 -33.05 -37.85
N LYS A 239 -18.79 -33.49 -37.23
CA LYS A 239 -18.48 -34.92 -37.08
C LYS A 239 -19.56 -35.64 -36.26
N HIS A 240 -20.01 -35.04 -35.16
CA HIS A 240 -21.09 -35.60 -34.35
C HIS A 240 -22.38 -35.69 -35.15
N GLN A 241 -22.77 -34.64 -35.88
CA GLN A 241 -23.94 -34.66 -36.74
C GLN A 241 -23.85 -35.74 -37.82
N HIS A 242 -22.70 -35.88 -38.48
CA HIS A 242 -22.48 -36.91 -39.49
C HIS A 242 -22.54 -38.33 -38.90
N ASN A 243 -21.95 -38.55 -37.73
CA ASN A 243 -22.02 -39.84 -37.04
C ASN A 243 -23.46 -40.19 -36.64
N THR A 244 -24.23 -39.23 -36.14
CA THR A 244 -25.66 -39.40 -35.85
C THR A 244 -26.43 -39.74 -37.12
N PHE A 245 -26.21 -39.01 -38.21
CA PHE A 245 -26.85 -39.29 -39.49
C PHE A 245 -26.51 -40.69 -40.02
N LYS A 246 -25.25 -41.11 -39.92
CA LYS A 246 -24.83 -42.46 -40.31
C LYS A 246 -25.53 -43.52 -39.46
N LEU A 247 -25.70 -43.29 -38.16
CA LEU A 247 -26.41 -44.20 -37.27
C LEU A 247 -27.90 -44.30 -37.64
N THR A 248 -28.57 -43.16 -37.88
CA THR A 248 -29.99 -43.15 -38.29
C THR A 248 -30.18 -43.82 -39.64
N ALA A 249 -29.32 -43.53 -40.62
CA ALA A 249 -29.39 -44.17 -41.95
C ALA A 249 -29.14 -45.68 -41.88
N ASN A 250 -28.20 -46.14 -41.04
CA ASN A 250 -27.99 -47.57 -40.81
C ASN A 250 -29.17 -48.24 -40.12
N GLN A 251 -29.82 -47.54 -39.19
CA GLN A 251 -31.04 -48.02 -38.54
C GLN A 251 -32.17 -48.18 -39.58
N GLU A 252 -32.41 -47.16 -40.41
CA GLU A 252 -33.39 -47.22 -41.50
C GLU A 252 -33.07 -48.35 -42.48
N LEU A 253 -31.81 -48.55 -42.85
CA LEU A 253 -31.39 -49.65 -43.72
C LEU A 253 -31.70 -51.02 -43.09
N SER A 254 -31.41 -51.18 -41.80
CA SER A 254 -31.73 -52.41 -41.05
C SER A 254 -33.24 -52.65 -40.99
N GLU A 255 -34.04 -51.60 -40.76
CA GLU A 255 -35.50 -51.68 -40.80
C GLU A 255 -36.04 -52.07 -42.19
N ARG A 256 -35.46 -51.53 -43.27
CA ARG A 256 -35.83 -51.94 -44.63
C ARG A 256 -35.40 -53.36 -44.97
N GLN A 257 -34.22 -53.79 -44.53
CA GLN A 257 -33.75 -55.16 -44.73
C GLN A 257 -34.66 -56.16 -44.03
N THR A 258 -35.03 -55.90 -42.78
CA THR A 258 -35.95 -56.77 -42.03
C THR A 258 -37.34 -56.84 -42.67
N GLN A 259 -37.85 -55.73 -43.21
CA GLN A 259 -39.09 -55.73 -44.00
C GLN A 259 -38.97 -56.60 -45.26
N LEU A 260 -37.87 -56.46 -46.01
CA LEU A 260 -37.62 -57.25 -47.22
C LEU A 260 -37.53 -58.74 -46.90
N ASP A 261 -36.77 -59.10 -45.87
CA ASP A 261 -36.61 -60.49 -45.42
C ASP A 261 -37.96 -61.08 -45.01
N HIS A 262 -38.79 -60.31 -44.30
CA HIS A 262 -40.15 -60.72 -43.93
C HIS A 262 -41.03 -60.99 -45.16
N THR A 263 -41.08 -60.07 -46.12
CA THR A 263 -41.86 -60.26 -47.36
C THR A 263 -41.31 -61.40 -48.21
N SER A 264 -39.98 -61.57 -48.29
CA SER A 264 -39.37 -62.69 -48.99
C SER A 264 -39.75 -64.02 -48.37
N GLU A 265 -39.75 -64.11 -47.04
CA GLU A 265 -40.15 -65.31 -46.33
C GLU A 265 -41.65 -65.63 -46.54
N GLN A 266 -42.52 -64.63 -46.49
CA GLN A 266 -43.94 -64.78 -46.83
C GLN A 266 -44.13 -65.29 -48.27
N ASN A 267 -43.40 -64.73 -49.24
CA ASN A 267 -43.45 -65.18 -50.63
C ASN A 267 -43.00 -66.64 -50.77
N LYS A 268 -41.92 -67.05 -50.09
CA LYS A 268 -41.45 -68.45 -50.08
C LYS A 268 -42.50 -69.39 -49.51
N GLN A 269 -43.16 -69.00 -48.41
CA GLN A 269 -44.25 -69.78 -47.81
C GLN A 269 -45.41 -69.96 -48.80
N LEU A 270 -45.85 -68.88 -49.46
CA LEU A 270 -46.89 -68.94 -50.48
C LEU A 270 -46.50 -69.80 -51.68
N GLU A 271 -45.27 -69.68 -52.19
CA GLU A 271 -44.75 -70.54 -53.25
C GLU A 271 -44.76 -72.02 -52.85
N MET A 272 -44.36 -72.33 -51.61
CA MET A 272 -44.39 -73.69 -51.09
C MET A 272 -45.82 -74.22 -51.03
N THR A 273 -46.76 -73.45 -50.51
CA THR A 273 -48.19 -73.81 -50.49
C THR A 273 -48.74 -74.03 -51.89
N LEU A 274 -48.41 -73.16 -52.85
CA LEU A 274 -48.80 -73.33 -54.26
C LEU A 274 -48.24 -74.63 -54.85
N ARG A 275 -46.95 -74.91 -54.66
CA ARG A 275 -46.32 -76.16 -55.13
C ARG A 275 -46.97 -77.40 -54.52
N MET A 276 -47.32 -77.35 -53.23
CA MET A 276 -48.05 -78.43 -52.57
C MET A 276 -49.43 -78.65 -53.22
N HIS A 277 -50.21 -77.59 -53.43
CA HIS A 277 -51.50 -77.69 -54.13
C HIS A 277 -51.35 -78.19 -55.56
N MET A 278 -50.37 -77.72 -56.32
CA MET A 278 -50.10 -78.21 -57.68
C MET A 278 -49.74 -79.71 -57.69
N SER A 279 -48.95 -80.19 -56.72
CA SER A 279 -48.67 -81.62 -56.60
C SER A 279 -49.94 -82.40 -56.29
N GLN A 280 -50.76 -81.93 -55.35
CA GLN A 280 -52.04 -82.55 -55.01
C GLN A 280 -52.96 -82.63 -56.24
N CYS A 281 -53.13 -81.53 -56.98
CA CYS A 281 -53.92 -81.52 -58.21
C CYS A 281 -53.36 -82.48 -59.27
N ARG A 282 -52.03 -82.54 -59.44
CA ARG A 282 -51.39 -83.47 -60.37
C ARG A 282 -51.64 -84.92 -59.97
N ASP A 283 -51.59 -85.24 -58.68
CA ASP A 283 -51.82 -86.58 -58.17
C ASP A 283 -53.29 -86.98 -58.34
N GLN A 284 -54.24 -86.06 -58.08
CA GLN A 284 -55.67 -86.24 -58.40
C GLN A 284 -55.92 -86.46 -59.89
N VAL A 285 -55.31 -85.66 -60.77
CA VAL A 285 -55.45 -85.82 -62.23
C VAL A 285 -54.90 -87.18 -62.69
N LYS A 286 -53.77 -87.62 -62.13
CA LYS A 286 -53.21 -88.96 -62.41
C LYS A 286 -54.14 -90.07 -61.93
N GLU A 287 -54.72 -89.94 -60.75
CA GLU A 287 -55.66 -90.93 -60.20
C GLU A 287 -56.90 -91.04 -61.10
N VAL A 288 -57.50 -89.91 -61.49
CA VAL A 288 -58.62 -89.87 -62.45
C VAL A 288 -58.21 -90.48 -63.79
N GLY A 289 -57.04 -90.14 -64.32
CA GLY A 289 -56.53 -90.71 -65.57
C GLY A 289 -56.35 -92.23 -65.50
N ASN A 290 -55.81 -92.75 -64.40
CA ASN A 290 -55.67 -94.20 -64.17
C ASN A 290 -57.03 -94.89 -64.11
N ILE A 291 -58.02 -94.28 -63.44
CA ILE A 291 -59.40 -94.79 -63.39
C ILE A 291 -59.99 -94.83 -64.80
N LEU A 292 -59.85 -93.77 -65.60
CA LEU A 292 -60.35 -93.71 -66.98
C LEU A 292 -59.71 -94.77 -67.89
N ILE A 293 -58.39 -94.99 -67.77
CA ILE A 293 -57.71 -96.06 -68.50
C ILE A 293 -58.23 -97.43 -68.07
N ALA A 294 -58.40 -97.67 -66.77
CA ALA A 294 -58.96 -98.93 -66.27
C ALA A 294 -60.39 -99.16 -66.79
N VAL A 295 -61.23 -98.11 -66.80
CA VAL A 295 -62.57 -98.14 -67.40
C VAL A 295 -62.49 -98.50 -68.88
N ARG A 296 -61.61 -97.86 -69.66
CA ARG A 296 -61.46 -98.17 -71.08
C ARG A 296 -60.99 -99.62 -71.31
N ASN A 297 -59.99 -100.07 -70.57
CA ASN A 297 -59.47 -101.45 -70.67
C ASN A 297 -60.54 -102.49 -70.31
N LEU A 298 -61.35 -102.23 -69.27
CA LEU A 298 -62.49 -103.09 -68.93
C LEU A 298 -63.58 -103.03 -70.01
N GLY A 299 -63.83 -101.85 -70.58
CA GLY A 299 -64.77 -101.67 -71.68
C GLY A 299 -64.40 -102.48 -72.92
N GLU A 300 -63.11 -102.54 -73.25
CA GLU A 300 -62.60 -103.39 -74.33
C GLU A 300 -62.85 -104.89 -74.06
N GLN A 301 -62.71 -105.34 -72.80
CA GLN A 301 -62.97 -106.74 -72.41
C GLN A 301 -64.46 -107.09 -72.33
N CYS A 302 -65.29 -106.11 -72.00
CA CYS A 302 -66.73 -106.23 -71.78
C CYS A 302 -67.54 -105.68 -72.96
N TYR A 303 -66.95 -105.68 -74.17
CA TYR A 303 -67.60 -105.12 -75.35
C TYR A 303 -68.87 -105.89 -75.72
N LEU A 304 -69.96 -105.15 -75.83
CA LEU A 304 -71.26 -105.64 -76.28
C LEU A 304 -71.51 -105.15 -77.70
N SER A 305 -71.92 -106.05 -78.61
CA SER A 305 -72.03 -105.75 -80.04
C SER A 305 -73.12 -104.75 -80.42
N HIS A 306 -74.07 -104.45 -79.52
CA HIS A 306 -75.07 -103.39 -79.70
C HIS A 306 -74.57 -102.00 -79.33
N TYR A 307 -73.42 -101.91 -78.66
CA TYR A 307 -72.71 -100.66 -78.47
C TYR A 307 -71.83 -100.40 -79.70
N GLY A 308 -71.73 -99.13 -80.13
CA GLY A 308 -70.94 -98.72 -81.29
C GLY A 308 -69.42 -98.88 -81.10
N PRO A 309 -68.59 -98.37 -82.03
CA PRO A 309 -67.13 -98.42 -81.87
C PRO A 309 -66.65 -97.76 -80.57
N LEU A 310 -65.72 -98.40 -79.86
CA LEU A 310 -65.16 -97.89 -78.58
C LEU A 310 -64.43 -96.55 -78.73
N ASP A 311 -63.83 -96.28 -79.89
CA ASP A 311 -63.06 -95.07 -80.17
C ASP A 311 -64.01 -93.88 -80.40
N GLY A 312 -64.42 -93.24 -79.30
CA GLY A 312 -65.27 -92.04 -79.30
C GLY A 312 -66.40 -92.03 -78.26
N MET A 313 -66.57 -93.11 -77.48
CA MET A 313 -67.55 -93.12 -76.40
C MET A 313 -67.08 -92.33 -75.18
N ASP A 314 -68.02 -91.65 -74.50
CA ASP A 314 -67.76 -91.04 -73.21
C ASP A 314 -67.56 -92.11 -72.12
N ALA A 315 -66.74 -91.80 -71.11
CA ALA A 315 -66.38 -92.75 -70.06
C ALA A 315 -67.60 -93.23 -69.25
N ALA A 316 -68.63 -92.39 -69.09
CA ALA A 316 -69.89 -92.77 -68.47
C ALA A 316 -70.61 -93.87 -69.27
N THR A 317 -70.67 -93.72 -70.60
CA THR A 317 -71.29 -94.69 -71.50
C THR A 317 -70.55 -96.02 -71.51
N VAL A 318 -69.21 -96.01 -71.46
CA VAL A 318 -68.40 -97.23 -71.34
C VAL A 318 -68.65 -97.93 -70.01
N MET A 319 -68.78 -97.19 -68.90
CA MET A 319 -69.13 -97.78 -67.60
C MET A 319 -70.53 -98.40 -67.58
N ASP A 320 -71.52 -97.75 -68.20
CA ASP A 320 -72.87 -98.31 -68.33
C ASP A 320 -72.88 -99.60 -69.15
N MET A 321 -72.10 -99.66 -70.24
CA MET A 321 -71.88 -100.88 -71.02
C MET A 321 -71.22 -101.99 -70.18
N ILE A 322 -70.13 -101.69 -69.46
CA ILE A 322 -69.48 -102.66 -68.56
C ILE A 322 -70.49 -103.20 -67.53
N LYS A 323 -71.29 -102.31 -66.95
CA LYS A 323 -72.33 -102.67 -65.98
C LYS A 323 -73.37 -103.60 -66.61
N GLU A 324 -73.87 -103.29 -67.81
CA GLU A 324 -74.82 -104.14 -68.54
C GLU A 324 -74.20 -105.51 -68.84
N PHE A 325 -72.97 -105.56 -69.36
CA PHE A 325 -72.25 -106.80 -69.60
C PHE A 325 -72.08 -107.64 -68.32
N MET A 326 -71.73 -107.00 -67.20
CA MET A 326 -71.59 -107.69 -65.91
C MET A 326 -72.93 -108.27 -65.44
N VAL A 327 -74.04 -107.53 -65.60
CA VAL A 327 -75.39 -108.02 -65.26
C VAL A 327 -75.78 -109.18 -66.18
N GLU A 328 -75.58 -109.05 -67.48
CA GLU A 328 -75.85 -110.11 -68.45
C GLU A 328 -75.04 -111.37 -68.17
N LYS A 329 -73.73 -111.23 -67.88
CA LYS A 329 -72.85 -112.36 -67.57
C LYS A 329 -73.21 -112.99 -66.22
N ALA A 330 -73.57 -112.21 -65.21
CA ALA A 330 -74.05 -112.73 -63.93
C ALA A 330 -75.40 -113.45 -64.08
N ASP A 331 -76.31 -112.95 -64.92
CA ASP A 331 -77.57 -113.60 -65.21
C ASP A 331 -77.40 -114.82 -66.11
N LEU A 332 -76.39 -114.84 -66.99
CA LEU A 332 -75.98 -116.02 -67.75
C LEU A 332 -75.37 -117.08 -66.82
N GLU A 333 -74.50 -116.70 -65.89
CA GLU A 333 -73.92 -117.61 -64.90
C GLU A 333 -74.98 -118.20 -63.98
N LYS A 334 -75.91 -117.38 -63.46
CA LYS A 334 -77.07 -117.88 -62.69
C LYS A 334 -77.93 -118.85 -63.51
N ARG A 335 -78.09 -118.61 -64.82
CA ARG A 335 -78.80 -119.54 -65.74
C ARG A 335 -77.99 -120.81 -66.01
N ALA A 336 -76.68 -120.72 -66.15
CA ALA A 336 -75.78 -121.86 -66.33
C ALA A 336 -75.68 -122.72 -65.07
N MET A 337 -75.61 -122.11 -63.88
CA MET A 337 -75.63 -122.83 -62.59
C MET A 337 -76.93 -123.62 -62.41
N ARG A 338 -78.09 -123.07 -62.82
CA ARG A 338 -79.37 -123.81 -62.86
C ARG A 338 -79.35 -125.00 -63.83
N LEU A 339 -78.52 -124.98 -64.88
CA LEU A 339 -78.35 -126.08 -65.84
C LEU A 339 -77.29 -127.10 -65.41
N THR A 340 -76.24 -126.70 -64.68
CA THR A 340 -75.24 -127.62 -64.11
C THR A 340 -75.75 -128.33 -62.86
N ASP A 341 -76.62 -127.71 -62.06
CA ASP A 341 -77.30 -128.38 -60.95
C ASP A 341 -78.31 -129.45 -61.44
N SER A 342 -78.71 -129.37 -62.72
CA SER A 342 -79.60 -130.34 -63.38
C SER A 342 -78.83 -131.49 -64.09
N SER A 343 -77.51 -131.44 -64.22
CA SER A 343 -76.70 -132.52 -64.86
C SER A 343 -75.56 -133.08 -64.02
N ALA A 344 -75.32 -132.57 -62.80
CA ALA A 344 -74.30 -133.09 -61.88
C ALA A 344 -74.78 -134.27 -61.00
N ALA A 345 -75.61 -135.16 -61.56
CA ALA A 345 -75.94 -136.47 -61.00
C ALA A 345 -75.29 -137.58 -61.83
N THR A 346 -73.95 -137.60 -61.96
CA THR A 346 -73.13 -138.81 -62.26
C THR A 346 -71.64 -138.46 -62.39
N ALA A 347 -70.79 -139.36 -61.86
CA ALA A 347 -69.32 -139.50 -62.04
C ALA A 347 -68.41 -138.40 -61.43
N LYS A 348 -67.84 -138.62 -60.23
CA LYS A 348 -66.60 -139.35 -59.89
C LYS A 348 -65.26 -138.73 -60.34
N LYS A 349 -64.44 -138.47 -59.32
CA LYS A 349 -62.98 -138.70 -59.20
C LYS A 349 -62.05 -138.06 -60.25
N SER A 350 -61.10 -137.24 -59.80
CA SER A 350 -59.75 -137.65 -59.37
C SER A 350 -58.74 -136.52 -59.45
N THR A 351 -57.77 -136.54 -58.51
CA THR A 351 -56.37 -136.06 -58.60
C THR A 351 -56.11 -134.57 -58.85
N SER A 352 -55.00 -133.95 -58.42
CA SER A 352 -53.94 -134.16 -57.43
C SER A 352 -52.85 -133.17 -57.84
N GLY A 353 -52.28 -132.45 -56.87
CA GLY A 353 -51.01 -131.74 -57.01
C GLY A 353 -51.12 -130.30 -57.54
N ARG A 354 -50.20 -129.38 -57.24
CA ARG A 354 -48.93 -129.44 -56.50
C ARG A 354 -48.41 -127.98 -56.46
N ILE A 355 -47.51 -127.70 -55.52
CA ILE A 355 -46.51 -126.60 -55.51
C ILE A 355 -46.97 -125.25 -54.92
N GLN A 356 -46.65 -125.06 -53.63
CA GLN A 356 -46.22 -123.77 -53.09
C GLN A 356 -44.76 -123.89 -52.64
N LEU A 357 -43.87 -123.14 -53.31
CA LEU A 357 -42.51 -122.81 -52.90
C LEU A 357 -42.50 -121.27 -52.81
N LYS A 358 -42.43 -120.65 -51.64
CA LYS A 358 -41.30 -120.43 -50.72
C LYS A 358 -40.46 -119.20 -51.10
N SER A 359 -40.29 -118.34 -50.08
CA SER A 359 -39.18 -117.40 -49.85
C SER A 359 -39.21 -116.06 -50.63
N ARG A 360 -38.79 -114.91 -50.09
CA ARG A 360 -38.08 -114.58 -48.83
C ARG A 360 -38.08 -113.05 -48.60
N SER A 361 -37.97 -112.66 -47.33
CA SER A 361 -37.20 -111.54 -46.72
C SER A 361 -36.66 -110.43 -47.65
N SER A 362 -36.63 -109.14 -47.32
CA SER A 362 -36.04 -108.43 -46.15
C SER A 362 -36.03 -106.93 -46.58
N GLY A 363 -35.91 -105.90 -45.76
CA GLY A 363 -35.45 -105.75 -44.40
C GLY A 363 -35.56 -104.26 -44.02
N ALA A 364 -35.68 -103.99 -42.72
CA ALA A 364 -35.64 -102.66 -42.16
C ALA A 364 -34.19 -102.28 -41.83
N THR A 365 -33.82 -101.01 -42.05
CA THR A 365 -32.56 -100.47 -41.54
C THR A 365 -32.80 -99.09 -40.94
N VAL A 366 -32.45 -99.00 -39.66
CA VAL A 366 -32.30 -97.79 -38.87
C VAL A 366 -30.98 -97.12 -39.27
N MET A 367 -30.95 -95.80 -39.40
CA MET A 367 -29.72 -95.00 -39.28
C MET A 367 -30.00 -93.67 -38.59
N LYS A 368 -29.11 -93.36 -37.65
CA LYS A 368 -29.08 -92.28 -36.68
C LYS A 368 -28.01 -91.28 -37.14
N SER A 369 -28.23 -89.98 -36.99
CA SER A 369 -27.11 -89.05 -36.84
C SER A 369 -27.48 -87.82 -35.99
N ARG A 370 -26.62 -87.57 -34.99
CA ARG A 370 -26.48 -86.32 -34.23
C ARG A 370 -25.64 -85.37 -35.07
N SER A 371 -25.88 -84.07 -34.99
CA SER A 371 -24.77 -83.13 -34.83
C SER A 371 -25.23 -81.88 -34.08
N SER A 372 -24.44 -81.57 -33.06
CA SER A 372 -24.49 -80.44 -32.16
C SER A 372 -23.65 -79.29 -32.75
N GLY A 373 -24.20 -78.08 -32.72
CA GLY A 373 -23.46 -76.85 -33.04
C GLY A 373 -24.03 -75.68 -32.25
N ALA A 374 -23.60 -75.54 -31.00
CA ALA A 374 -23.83 -74.35 -30.20
C ALA A 374 -22.66 -73.38 -30.45
N THR A 375 -22.93 -72.29 -31.18
CA THR A 375 -21.98 -71.19 -31.37
C THR A 375 -22.18 -70.14 -30.29
N VAL A 376 -21.07 -69.84 -29.62
CA VAL A 376 -20.86 -68.85 -28.58
C VAL A 376 -21.29 -67.46 -29.06
N MET A 377 -22.23 -66.84 -28.33
CA MET A 377 -22.44 -65.38 -28.36
C MET A 377 -21.29 -64.72 -27.59
N LYS A 378 -20.53 -63.87 -28.28
CA LYS A 378 -19.66 -62.86 -27.68
C LYS A 378 -20.25 -61.50 -28.04
N MET A 379 -20.85 -60.83 -27.06
CA MET A 379 -21.31 -59.45 -27.15
C MET A 379 -20.12 -58.49 -27.21
N PRO A 380 -20.21 -57.42 -28.00
CA PRO A 380 -19.48 -56.19 -27.74
C PRO A 380 -20.47 -55.07 -27.37
N GLN A 381 -20.42 -54.59 -26.13
CA GLN A 381 -20.51 -53.17 -25.76
C GLN A 381 -19.68 -52.93 -24.51
#